data_AF-A0A7X7SBA1-F1
#
_entry.id   AF-A0A7X7SBA1-F1
#
_cell.length_a   1.000
_cell.length_b   1.000
_cell.length_c   1.000
_cell.angle_alpha   90.00
_cell.angle_beta   90.00
_cell.angle_gamma   90.00
#
_symmetry.space_group_name_H-M   'P 1'
#
loop_
_entity.id
_entity.type
_entity.pdbx_description
1 polymer ?
#
loop_
_entity_poly.entity_id
_entity_poly.type
_entity_poly.pdbx_seq_one_letter_code
_entity_poly.pdbx_strand_id
1 'polypeptide(L)'
;MHEHSLNGVLHVFAVLAARAGKSRPEASRLVEAYLTQSLGLRDFSLSLDLFGDLLDLYAEDPGADAAERGLDGLCSRLDALLSPADKQAFLLHALQFRSTLGGSDRLADALMDRVAAALRVPEAEWNAWLHWVAGTADSPDAPRCRRFHREGWRASAWILHSPWTDRLLLRAPEGALTLDDNPVEPGWFYLLEPGAILRDAGGQPAYLCDIERLFTPPATLPAPIRFEAQDIHFRFPGGIGGIHAFSCCETGGRLIGVMGGSGAGKSTLISLLNGSRPPDSGRVLVNGIDLYAQPGPLEGVIGHVPQDDLLLEDLTVRENLDYNARLCLAGLSPSRRAERVDAMLRELHQQDVAHLPVGNPLAKTISGGQRKRLNIALELIREPSVLFVDEPTSGLSSADSDIVMGLLKAQAARGCLVIVIIHQPSSALFRMFDALWILDQGGYPVYMGHPLEAIRHLRDTAHLAGADRSVCPECGNVMPEQILAVIETKDIDPDGRFSRQRKYPPEFWHAAWRRSSPPPSAAALDPPPAPPPQTL
;
A
#
# COMPACT_ATOMS: atom_id res chain seq x y z
N MET A 1 -2.03 11.73 -16.25
CA MET A 1 -1.35 12.97 -16.63
C MET A 1 -1.96 13.51 -17.93
N HIS A 2 -2.23 14.81 -18.05
CA HIS A 2 -2.78 15.41 -19.27
C HIS A 2 -1.69 15.61 -20.35
N GLU A 3 -2.07 15.62 -21.63
CA GLU A 3 -1.17 15.77 -22.79
C GLU A 3 -0.30 17.02 -22.71
N HIS A 4 -0.86 18.14 -22.24
CA HIS A 4 -0.11 19.39 -22.03
C HIS A 4 0.99 19.27 -20.98
N SER A 5 0.75 18.52 -19.90
CA SER A 5 1.75 18.30 -18.85
C SER A 5 2.88 17.40 -19.35
N LEU A 6 2.54 16.36 -20.13
CA LEU A 6 3.52 15.46 -20.73
C LEU A 6 4.43 16.21 -21.72
N ASN A 7 3.86 17.01 -22.61
CA ASN A 7 4.65 17.80 -23.56
C ASN A 7 5.63 18.74 -22.82
N GLY A 8 5.17 19.42 -21.77
CA GLY A 8 6.04 20.22 -20.92
C GLY A 8 7.20 19.43 -20.31
N VAL A 9 6.94 18.23 -19.78
CA VAL A 9 7.98 17.35 -19.24
C VAL A 9 9.02 16.96 -20.31
N LEU A 10 8.57 16.60 -21.52
CA LEU A 10 9.47 16.24 -22.62
C LEU A 10 10.37 17.40 -23.04
N HIS A 11 9.86 18.64 -23.06
CA HIS A 11 10.67 19.83 -23.29
C HIS A 11 11.79 19.98 -22.25
N VAL A 12 11.49 19.80 -20.95
CA VAL A 12 12.54 19.90 -19.91
C VAL A 12 13.58 18.80 -20.07
N PHE A 13 13.16 17.57 -20.33
CA PHE A 13 14.10 16.47 -20.57
C PHE A 13 14.98 16.72 -21.79
N ALA A 14 14.44 17.29 -22.87
CA ALA A 14 15.23 17.58 -24.07
C ALA A 14 16.29 18.65 -23.80
N VAL A 15 15.94 19.71 -23.06
CA VAL A 15 16.92 20.74 -22.64
C VAL A 15 17.99 20.14 -21.74
N LEU A 16 17.60 19.33 -20.75
CA LEU A 16 18.53 18.65 -19.84
C LEU A 16 19.48 17.71 -20.57
N ALA A 17 18.95 16.88 -21.47
CA ALA A 17 19.73 15.92 -22.24
C ALA A 17 20.72 16.61 -23.19
N ALA A 18 20.29 17.67 -23.88
CA ALA A 18 21.16 18.48 -24.74
C ALA A 18 22.30 19.12 -23.94
N ARG A 19 22.01 19.67 -22.76
CA ARG A 19 23.02 20.30 -21.88
C ARG A 19 23.99 19.31 -21.25
N ALA A 20 23.50 18.13 -20.88
CA ALA A 20 24.32 17.05 -20.35
C ALA A 20 25.12 16.30 -21.44
N GLY A 21 25.04 16.74 -22.71
CA GLY A 21 25.77 16.14 -23.83
C GLY A 21 25.41 14.67 -24.11
N LYS A 22 24.18 14.24 -23.77
CA LYS A 22 23.75 12.86 -23.96
C LYS A 22 23.46 12.57 -25.42
N SER A 23 23.86 11.38 -25.88
CA SER A 23 23.48 10.94 -27.22
C SER A 23 21.97 10.68 -27.30
N ARG A 24 21.38 10.81 -28.49
CA ARG A 24 19.95 10.55 -28.72
C ARG A 24 19.51 9.17 -28.19
N PRO A 25 20.24 8.05 -28.44
CA PRO A 25 19.85 6.75 -27.90
C PRO A 25 19.84 6.70 -26.36
N GLU A 26 20.84 7.29 -25.70
CA GLU A 26 20.91 7.34 -24.23
C GLU A 26 19.78 8.18 -23.65
N ALA A 27 19.51 9.34 -24.25
CA ALA A 27 18.48 10.25 -23.80
C ALA A 27 17.07 9.65 -24.00
N SER A 28 16.82 9.03 -25.16
CA SER A 28 15.56 8.34 -25.43
C SER A 28 15.31 7.19 -24.45
N ARG A 29 16.33 6.43 -24.07
CA ARG A 29 16.19 5.34 -23.08
C ARG A 29 15.77 5.86 -21.70
N LEU A 30 16.27 7.01 -21.28
CA LEU A 30 15.89 7.64 -20.01
C LEU A 30 14.46 8.19 -20.04
N VAL A 31 14.05 8.77 -21.17
CA VAL A 31 12.66 9.22 -21.35
C VAL A 31 11.71 8.04 -21.39
N GLU A 32 12.04 6.97 -22.12
CA GLU A 32 11.28 5.72 -22.15
C GLU A 32 11.06 5.19 -20.72
N ALA A 33 12.13 5.15 -19.92
CA ALA A 33 12.03 4.75 -18.52
C ALA A 33 11.02 5.59 -17.73
N TYR A 34 11.01 6.92 -17.90
CA TYR A 34 10.02 7.78 -17.26
C TYR A 34 8.60 7.48 -17.74
N LEU A 35 8.39 7.36 -19.06
CA LEU A 35 7.07 7.11 -19.64
C LEU A 35 6.49 5.76 -19.19
N THR A 36 7.33 4.73 -19.09
CA THR A 36 6.91 3.41 -18.65
C THR A 36 6.77 3.34 -17.12
N GLN A 37 7.79 3.74 -16.36
CA GLN A 37 7.84 3.54 -14.90
C GLN A 37 6.97 4.53 -14.13
N SER A 38 6.91 5.80 -14.57
CA SER A 38 6.15 6.84 -13.85
C SER A 38 4.74 7.03 -14.41
N LEU A 39 4.53 6.87 -15.72
CA LEU A 39 3.22 7.11 -16.36
C LEU A 39 2.48 5.85 -16.78
N GLY A 40 3.13 4.68 -16.79
CA GLY A 40 2.53 3.42 -17.24
C GLY A 40 2.09 3.43 -18.72
N LEU A 41 2.70 4.30 -19.54
CA LEU A 41 2.38 4.40 -20.96
C LEU A 41 2.93 3.20 -21.73
N ARG A 42 2.10 2.65 -22.61
CA ARG A 42 2.41 1.48 -23.44
C ARG A 42 2.80 1.84 -24.87
N ASP A 43 2.12 2.83 -25.43
CA ASP A 43 2.48 3.42 -26.71
C ASP A 43 2.95 4.85 -26.45
N PHE A 44 4.24 5.04 -26.69
CA PHE A 44 4.93 6.31 -26.52
C PHE A 44 5.74 6.65 -27.77
N SER A 45 5.46 6.00 -28.91
CA SER A 45 6.13 6.26 -30.19
C SER A 45 6.10 7.75 -30.54
N LEU A 46 4.91 8.35 -30.54
CA LEU A 46 4.70 9.78 -30.76
C LEU A 46 5.44 10.67 -29.73
N SER A 47 5.52 10.23 -28.48
CA SER A 47 6.20 10.98 -27.42
C SER A 47 7.72 10.95 -27.59
N LEU A 48 8.28 9.81 -28.02
CA LEU A 48 9.70 9.67 -28.33
C LEU A 48 10.09 10.39 -29.61
N ASP A 49 9.22 10.38 -30.63
CA ASP A 49 9.42 11.14 -31.86
C ASP A 49 9.46 12.64 -31.56
N LEU A 50 8.46 13.16 -30.85
CA LEU A 50 8.43 14.55 -30.39
C LEU A 50 9.67 14.90 -29.54
N PHE A 51 10.04 14.03 -28.60
CA PHE A 51 11.24 14.23 -27.80
C PHE A 51 12.51 14.30 -28.65
N GLY A 52 12.63 13.45 -29.66
CA GLY A 52 13.76 13.45 -30.60
C GLY A 52 13.85 14.77 -31.37
N ASP A 53 12.72 15.25 -31.90
CA ASP A 53 12.66 16.53 -32.62
C ASP A 53 13.05 17.71 -31.69
N LEU A 54 12.60 17.67 -30.44
CA LEU A 54 12.97 18.67 -29.43
C LEU A 54 14.46 18.61 -29.07
N LEU A 55 15.02 17.40 -28.94
CA LEU A 55 16.44 17.22 -28.64
C LEU A 55 17.32 17.76 -29.75
N ASP A 56 16.99 17.47 -31.01
CA ASP A 56 17.70 17.96 -32.19
C ASP A 56 17.62 19.50 -32.24
N LEU A 57 16.42 20.08 -32.01
CA LEU A 57 16.21 21.53 -31.94
C LEU A 57 17.09 22.21 -30.88
N TYR A 58 17.17 21.65 -29.67
CA TYR A 58 17.95 22.23 -28.58
C TYR A 58 19.46 21.96 -28.68
N ALA A 59 19.87 20.91 -29.40
CA ALA A 59 21.27 20.60 -29.66
C ALA A 59 21.86 21.50 -30.77
N GLU A 60 21.05 21.91 -31.75
CA GLU A 60 21.47 22.74 -32.89
C GLU A 60 21.45 24.25 -32.62
N ASP A 61 20.75 24.73 -31.58
CA ASP A 61 20.62 26.17 -31.27
C ASP A 61 21.92 26.76 -30.66
N PRO A 62 22.63 27.66 -31.38
CA PRO A 62 23.76 28.40 -30.81
C PRO A 62 23.33 29.40 -29.72
N GLY A 63 22.02 29.64 -29.57
CA GLY A 63 21.39 30.46 -28.55
C GLY A 63 21.00 29.66 -27.30
N ALA A 64 21.91 28.85 -26.78
CA ALA A 64 21.75 28.05 -25.56
C ALA A 64 20.99 28.75 -24.41
N ASP A 65 21.21 30.05 -24.24
CA ASP A 65 20.57 30.88 -23.22
C ASP A 65 19.06 31.12 -23.46
N ALA A 66 18.55 31.03 -24.70
CA ALA A 66 17.15 31.29 -25.04
C ALA A 66 16.22 30.17 -24.56
N ALA A 67 16.61 28.91 -24.77
CA ALA A 67 15.91 27.76 -24.24
C ALA A 67 15.91 27.75 -22.70
N GLU A 68 17.04 28.12 -22.08
CA GLU A 68 17.15 28.28 -20.62
C GLU A 68 16.30 29.43 -20.08
N ARG A 69 16.14 30.53 -20.84
CA ARG A 69 15.24 31.65 -20.48
C ARG A 69 13.77 31.25 -20.49
N GLY A 70 13.37 30.31 -21.34
CA GLY A 70 11.99 29.78 -21.40
C GLY A 70 11.67 28.74 -20.32
N LEU A 71 12.69 28.14 -19.70
CA LEU A 71 12.55 27.02 -18.77
C LEU A 71 11.76 27.40 -17.51
N ASP A 72 12.01 28.57 -16.92
CA ASP A 72 11.29 29.04 -15.72
C ASP A 72 9.79 29.15 -15.97
N GLY A 73 9.40 29.70 -17.13
CA GLY A 73 8.00 29.84 -17.51
C GLY A 73 7.33 28.48 -17.76
N LEU A 74 8.07 27.51 -18.30
CA LEU A 74 7.57 26.16 -18.52
C LEU A 74 7.45 25.37 -17.20
N CYS A 75 8.47 25.41 -16.35
CA CYS A 75 8.44 24.80 -15.01
C CYS A 75 7.36 25.41 -14.13
N SER A 76 7.11 26.73 -14.20
CA SER A 76 6.01 27.37 -13.46
C SER A 76 4.63 26.87 -13.90
N ARG A 77 4.45 26.54 -15.19
CA ARG A 77 3.20 25.90 -15.66
C ARG A 77 3.10 24.45 -15.20
N LEU A 78 4.21 23.71 -15.24
CA LEU A 78 4.25 22.33 -14.73
C LEU A 78 3.99 22.28 -13.22
N ASP A 79 4.48 23.23 -12.43
CA ASP A 79 4.24 23.34 -10.99
C ASP A 79 2.75 23.32 -10.63
N ALA A 80 1.94 24.01 -11.44
CA ALA A 80 0.49 24.09 -11.26
C ALA A 80 -0.27 22.85 -11.75
N LEU A 81 0.34 22.03 -12.61
CA LEU A 81 -0.31 20.88 -13.25
C LEU A 81 0.08 19.55 -12.61
N LEU A 82 1.26 19.45 -12.01
CA LEU A 82 1.80 18.23 -11.45
C LEU A 82 1.50 18.13 -9.94
N SER A 83 1.13 16.93 -9.49
CA SER A 83 1.09 16.65 -8.05
C SER A 83 2.51 16.60 -7.45
N PRO A 84 2.69 16.71 -6.12
CA PRO A 84 4.00 16.51 -5.50
C PRO A 84 4.66 15.17 -5.85
N ALA A 85 3.87 14.10 -5.95
CA ALA A 85 4.35 12.78 -6.38
C ALA A 85 4.83 12.77 -7.83
N ASP A 86 4.07 13.39 -8.75
CA ASP A 86 4.46 13.51 -10.16
C ASP A 86 5.75 14.35 -10.31
N LYS A 87 5.88 15.44 -9.54
CA LYS A 87 7.10 16.28 -9.51
C LYS A 87 8.31 15.48 -9.05
N GLN A 88 8.15 14.69 -7.99
CA GLN A 88 9.21 13.82 -7.49
C GLN A 88 9.62 12.77 -8.53
N ALA A 89 8.66 12.07 -9.12
CA ALA A 89 8.94 11.08 -10.16
C ALA A 89 9.69 11.71 -11.35
N PHE A 90 9.18 12.84 -11.85
CA PHE A 90 9.81 13.62 -12.92
C PHE A 90 11.26 14.00 -12.58
N LEU A 91 11.51 14.58 -11.42
CA LEU A 91 12.85 15.04 -11.02
C LEU A 91 13.82 13.88 -10.74
N LEU A 92 13.32 12.75 -10.23
CA LEU A 92 14.15 11.56 -10.04
C LEU A 92 14.65 10.99 -11.36
N HIS A 93 13.78 10.93 -12.38
CA HIS A 93 14.20 10.57 -13.73
C HIS A 93 15.11 11.64 -14.33
N ALA A 94 14.85 12.92 -14.07
CA ALA A 94 15.74 14.00 -14.49
C ALA A 94 17.16 13.85 -13.90
N LEU A 95 17.28 13.40 -12.65
CA LEU A 95 18.56 13.15 -11.99
C LEU A 95 19.36 12.02 -12.64
N GLN A 96 18.72 11.12 -13.40
CA GLN A 96 19.41 10.05 -14.15
C GLN A 96 20.18 10.60 -15.36
N PHE A 97 19.90 11.83 -15.82
CA PHE A 97 20.71 12.49 -16.85
C PHE A 97 22.09 12.91 -16.32
N ARG A 98 22.26 13.06 -14.99
CA ARG A 98 23.58 13.30 -14.39
C ARG A 98 24.46 12.09 -14.67
N SER A 99 25.68 12.30 -15.14
CA SER A 99 26.58 11.17 -15.41
C SER A 99 26.91 10.41 -14.12
N THR A 100 26.67 9.10 -14.13
CA THR A 100 27.18 8.16 -13.11
C THR A 100 28.71 8.01 -13.17
N LEU A 101 29.35 8.53 -14.24
CA LEU A 101 30.79 8.47 -14.47
C LEU A 101 31.37 9.89 -14.54
N GLY A 102 31.92 10.33 -13.40
CA GLY A 102 33.04 11.27 -13.28
C GLY A 102 33.18 12.38 -14.32
N GLY A 103 32.38 13.43 -14.19
CA GLY A 103 32.62 14.73 -14.82
C GLY A 103 31.65 15.73 -14.24
N SER A 104 32.13 16.71 -13.48
CA SER A 104 31.28 17.75 -12.88
C SER A 104 30.76 18.67 -13.98
N ASP A 105 29.62 18.31 -14.59
CA ASP A 105 28.96 19.18 -15.55
C ASP A 105 28.19 20.26 -14.78
N ARG A 106 28.93 21.25 -14.27
CA ARG A 106 28.41 22.32 -13.37
C ARG A 106 27.20 23.05 -13.96
N LEU A 107 27.09 23.08 -15.29
CA LEU A 107 25.97 23.69 -16.00
C LEU A 107 24.68 22.85 -15.86
N ALA A 108 24.77 21.53 -16.02
CA ALA A 108 23.63 20.64 -15.87
C ALA A 108 23.13 20.61 -14.41
N ASP A 109 24.05 20.64 -13.44
CA ASP A 109 23.71 20.72 -12.02
C ASP A 109 22.98 22.04 -11.68
N ALA A 110 23.47 23.18 -12.16
CA ALA A 110 22.82 24.47 -11.95
C ALA A 110 21.43 24.56 -12.63
N LEU A 111 21.25 23.92 -13.79
CA LEU A 111 19.96 23.84 -14.46
C LEU A 111 18.97 23.02 -13.63
N MET A 112 19.42 21.88 -13.09
CA MET A 112 18.60 21.01 -12.25
C MET A 112 18.15 21.70 -10.96
N ASP A 113 19.04 22.45 -10.30
CA ASP A 113 18.68 23.28 -9.13
C ASP A 113 17.60 24.30 -9.49
N ARG A 114 17.70 24.93 -10.66
CA ARG A 114 16.71 25.89 -11.15
C ARG A 114 15.36 25.24 -11.45
N VAL A 115 15.34 24.04 -12.06
CA VAL A 115 14.11 23.28 -12.31
C VAL A 115 13.45 22.87 -10.99
N ALA A 116 14.21 22.35 -10.03
CA ALA A 116 13.70 21.95 -8.72
C ALA A 116 13.11 23.14 -7.96
N ALA A 117 13.79 24.30 -7.97
CA ALA A 117 13.30 25.53 -7.38
C ALA A 117 12.00 26.02 -8.05
N ALA A 118 11.92 25.99 -9.39
CA ALA A 118 10.73 26.39 -10.13
C ALA A 118 9.52 25.47 -9.88
N LEU A 119 9.76 24.18 -9.62
CA LEU A 119 8.74 23.21 -9.20
C LEU A 119 8.42 23.23 -7.69
N ARG A 120 9.01 24.20 -6.97
CA ARG A 120 8.79 24.43 -5.53
C ARG A 120 9.06 23.18 -4.68
N VAL A 121 10.07 22.41 -5.05
CA VAL A 121 10.54 21.30 -4.20
C VAL A 121 11.18 21.88 -2.95
N PRO A 122 10.87 21.37 -1.74
CA PRO A 122 11.53 21.83 -0.53
C PRO A 122 13.05 21.67 -0.63
N GLU A 123 13.81 22.71 -0.32
CA GLU A 123 15.27 22.73 -0.44
C GLU A 123 15.94 21.58 0.33
N ALA A 124 15.42 21.26 1.52
CA ALA A 124 15.91 20.14 2.33
C ALA A 124 15.71 18.77 1.64
N GLU A 125 14.61 18.58 0.90
CA GLU A 125 14.39 17.36 0.11
C GLU A 125 15.35 17.29 -1.06
N TRP A 126 15.45 18.38 -1.82
CA TRP A 126 16.32 18.44 -2.99
C TRP A 126 17.78 18.15 -2.64
N ASN A 127 18.27 18.78 -1.58
CA ASN A 127 19.61 18.51 -1.06
C ASN A 127 19.78 17.05 -0.65
N ALA A 128 18.80 16.45 0.03
CA ALA A 128 18.87 15.04 0.40
C ALA A 128 18.96 14.12 -0.83
N TRP A 129 18.20 14.41 -1.89
CA TRP A 129 18.23 13.65 -3.14
C TRP A 129 19.61 13.77 -3.82
N LEU A 130 20.18 14.98 -3.90
CA LEU A 130 21.51 15.20 -4.48
C LEU A 130 22.61 14.43 -3.74
N HIS A 131 22.61 14.44 -2.40
CA HIS A 131 23.57 13.68 -1.59
C HIS A 131 23.42 12.16 -1.78
N TRP A 132 22.17 11.69 -1.84
CA TRP A 132 21.86 10.29 -2.07
C TRP A 132 22.32 9.80 -3.45
N VAL A 133 22.08 10.59 -4.50
CA VAL A 133 22.56 10.34 -5.86
C VAL A 133 24.09 10.34 -5.93
N ALA A 134 24.75 11.29 -5.26
CA ALA A 134 26.21 11.39 -5.22
C ALA A 134 26.90 10.21 -4.51
N GLY A 135 26.15 9.38 -3.77
CA GLY A 135 26.71 8.26 -3.01
C GLY A 135 27.46 8.69 -1.75
N THR A 136 27.32 9.95 -1.33
CA THR A 136 27.86 10.48 -0.07
C THR A 136 26.94 10.15 1.13
N ALA A 137 26.10 9.11 0.99
CA ALA A 137 25.02 8.76 1.89
C ALA A 137 25.49 8.12 3.22
N ASP A 138 26.77 7.79 3.35
CA ASP A 138 27.40 7.34 4.61
C ASP A 138 27.69 8.50 5.59
N SER A 139 27.25 9.73 5.29
CA SER A 139 27.35 10.85 6.24
C SER A 139 26.41 10.63 7.44
N PRO A 140 26.89 10.82 8.69
CA PRO A 140 26.07 10.83 9.90
C PRO A 140 24.85 11.78 9.85
N ASP A 141 24.86 12.74 8.91
CA ASP A 141 23.84 13.78 8.73
C ASP A 141 22.67 13.39 7.78
N ALA A 142 22.59 12.13 7.33
CA ALA A 142 21.53 11.66 6.42
C ALA A 142 20.53 10.68 7.11
N PRO A 143 19.77 11.09 8.15
CA PRO A 143 18.85 10.20 8.89
C PRO A 143 17.73 9.60 8.03
N ARG A 144 17.53 10.15 6.82
CA ARG A 144 16.52 9.73 5.84
C ARG A 144 17.02 8.66 4.88
N CYS A 145 18.33 8.38 4.86
CA CYS A 145 18.91 7.37 4.00
C CYS A 145 19.35 6.17 4.83
N ARG A 146 19.02 4.96 4.35
CA ARG A 146 19.49 3.72 4.95
C ARG A 146 19.98 2.77 3.87
N ARG A 147 21.09 2.12 4.18
CA ARG A 147 21.55 0.96 3.42
C ARG A 147 20.74 -0.25 3.86
N PHE A 148 19.92 -0.78 2.96
CA PHE A 148 19.12 -1.97 3.18
C PHE A 148 19.88 -3.21 2.71
N HIS A 149 19.98 -4.20 3.60
CA HIS A 149 20.55 -5.50 3.31
C HIS A 149 19.69 -6.56 4.00
N ARG A 150 19.46 -7.69 3.32
CA ARG A 150 18.70 -8.82 3.86
C ARG A 150 19.57 -10.07 3.81
N GLU A 151 19.38 -10.96 4.76
CA GLU A 151 20.14 -12.22 4.79
C GLU A 151 19.93 -13.02 3.50
N GLY A 152 21.03 -13.53 2.93
CA GLY A 152 21.03 -14.24 1.66
C GLY A 152 21.06 -13.36 0.41
N TRP A 153 20.99 -12.03 0.55
CA TRP A 153 21.22 -11.11 -0.56
C TRP A 153 22.74 -10.92 -0.78
N ARG A 154 23.14 -10.89 -2.04
CA ARG A 154 24.46 -10.51 -2.55
C ARG A 154 24.57 -9.00 -2.73
N ALA A 155 23.47 -8.32 -3.08
CA ALA A 155 23.44 -6.88 -3.29
C ALA A 155 22.82 -6.14 -2.08
N SER A 156 23.35 -4.95 -1.76
CA SER A 156 22.76 -4.05 -0.77
C SER A 156 22.13 -2.84 -1.47
N ALA A 157 20.87 -2.55 -1.20
CA ALA A 157 20.14 -1.45 -1.81
C ALA A 157 20.26 -0.16 -0.96
N TRP A 158 20.31 1.00 -1.63
CA TRP A 158 20.23 2.29 -0.95
C TRP A 158 18.80 2.80 -1.01
N ILE A 159 18.23 3.11 0.15
CA ILE A 159 16.85 3.56 0.27
C ILE A 159 16.80 4.93 0.94
N LEU A 160 16.04 5.85 0.35
CA LEU A 160 15.82 7.20 0.87
C LEU A 160 14.33 7.41 1.15
N HIS A 161 13.98 7.86 2.34
CA HIS A 161 12.64 8.35 2.65
C HIS A 161 12.51 9.82 2.29
N SER A 162 11.44 10.15 1.56
CA SER A 162 11.08 11.51 1.17
C SER A 162 9.83 11.97 1.95
N PRO A 163 10.00 12.70 3.07
CA PRO A 163 8.89 13.25 3.84
C PRO A 163 7.91 14.13 3.06
N TRP A 164 8.35 14.74 1.95
CA TRP A 164 7.49 15.61 1.14
C TRP A 164 6.33 14.87 0.45
N THR A 165 6.54 13.60 0.11
CA THR A 165 5.56 12.74 -0.56
C THR A 165 5.21 11.51 0.25
N ASP A 166 5.91 11.30 1.37
CA ASP A 166 5.89 10.09 2.19
C ASP A 166 6.13 8.80 1.39
N ARG A 167 7.10 8.85 0.47
CA ARG A 167 7.49 7.72 -0.38
C ARG A 167 8.94 7.32 -0.17
N LEU A 168 9.23 6.04 -0.41
CA LEU A 168 10.59 5.51 -0.41
C LEU A 168 11.16 5.47 -1.83
N LEU A 169 12.42 5.83 -1.94
CA LEU A 169 13.18 5.85 -3.19
C LEU A 169 14.26 4.79 -3.12
N LEU A 170 14.40 4.00 -4.18
CA LEU A 170 15.43 3.00 -4.35
C LEU A 170 16.48 3.49 -5.34
N ARG A 171 17.74 3.40 -4.96
CA ARG A 171 18.87 3.48 -5.89
C ARG A 171 19.33 2.06 -6.15
N ALA A 172 19.15 1.62 -7.39
CA ALA A 172 19.44 0.27 -7.80
C ALA A 172 20.93 -0.04 -7.59
N PRO A 173 21.26 -1.09 -6.83
CA PRO A 173 22.64 -1.48 -6.59
C PRO A 173 23.27 -2.12 -7.83
N GLU A 174 24.59 -2.29 -7.81
CA GLU A 174 25.25 -3.22 -8.71
C GLU A 174 24.85 -4.66 -8.34
N GLY A 175 24.20 -5.38 -9.26
CA GLY A 175 23.73 -6.74 -9.03
C GLY A 175 22.41 -7.05 -9.73
N ALA A 176 21.95 -8.30 -9.59
CA ALA A 176 20.71 -8.77 -10.18
C ALA A 176 19.54 -8.62 -9.18
N LEU A 177 19.10 -7.37 -8.98
CA LEU A 177 17.92 -7.04 -8.19
C LEU A 177 16.70 -6.92 -9.12
N THR A 178 15.54 -7.37 -8.67
CA THR A 178 14.25 -7.10 -9.32
C THR A 178 13.32 -6.32 -8.40
N LEU A 179 12.48 -5.47 -9.00
CA LEU A 179 11.39 -4.73 -8.40
C LEU A 179 10.10 -5.21 -9.07
N ASP A 180 9.17 -5.77 -8.29
CA ASP A 180 7.90 -6.32 -8.80
C ASP A 180 8.09 -7.30 -9.97
N ASP A 181 9.06 -8.22 -9.81
CA ASP A 181 9.47 -9.22 -10.79
C ASP A 181 10.16 -8.64 -12.06
N ASN A 182 10.36 -7.33 -12.16
CA ASN A 182 11.08 -6.68 -13.25
C ASN A 182 12.53 -6.36 -12.86
N PRO A 183 13.54 -6.65 -13.70
CA PRO A 183 14.92 -6.26 -13.44
C PRO A 183 15.07 -4.76 -13.24
N VAL A 184 15.86 -4.35 -12.24
CA VAL A 184 16.28 -2.95 -12.11
C VAL A 184 17.62 -2.73 -12.79
N GLU A 185 17.77 -1.58 -13.44
CA GLU A 185 19.01 -1.17 -14.09
C GLU A 185 19.98 -0.60 -13.04
N PRO A 186 21.22 -1.11 -12.96
CA PRO A 186 22.19 -0.62 -11.98
C PRO A 186 22.41 0.89 -12.07
N GLY A 187 22.40 1.56 -10.92
CA GLY A 187 22.58 3.01 -10.82
C GLY A 187 21.34 3.85 -11.11
N TRP A 188 20.23 3.26 -11.57
CA TRP A 188 18.97 3.97 -11.76
C TRP A 188 18.24 4.22 -10.44
N PHE A 189 17.31 5.19 -10.47
CA PHE A 189 16.48 5.54 -9.33
C PHE A 189 15.03 5.12 -9.59
N TYR A 190 14.43 4.49 -8.60
CA TYR A 190 13.07 3.97 -8.65
C TYR A 190 12.27 4.52 -7.49
N LEU A 191 11.02 4.87 -7.77
CA LEU A 191 10.03 5.16 -6.75
C LEU A 191 9.38 3.84 -6.32
N LEU A 192 9.37 3.56 -5.02
CA LEU A 192 8.73 2.37 -4.49
C LEU A 192 7.25 2.66 -4.26
N GLU A 193 6.40 2.05 -5.08
CA GLU A 193 4.94 2.13 -4.94
C GLU A 193 4.45 1.18 -3.83
N PRO A 194 3.30 1.48 -3.17
CA PRO A 194 2.72 0.61 -2.15
C PRO A 194 2.69 -0.86 -2.58
N GLY A 195 3.07 -1.76 -1.66
CA GLY A 195 3.11 -3.20 -1.92
C GLY A 195 4.27 -3.67 -2.81
N ALA A 196 5.22 -2.79 -3.16
CA ALA A 196 6.41 -3.16 -3.93
C ALA A 196 7.21 -4.29 -3.27
N ILE A 197 7.78 -5.16 -4.11
CA ILE A 197 8.66 -6.25 -3.69
C ILE A 197 10.02 -6.09 -4.34
N LEU A 198 11.05 -6.11 -3.50
CA LEU A 198 12.44 -6.22 -3.93
C LEU A 198 12.92 -7.67 -3.76
N ARG A 199 13.62 -8.19 -4.78
CA ARG A 199 14.22 -9.53 -4.74
C ARG A 199 15.63 -9.47 -5.29
N ASP A 200 16.55 -10.14 -4.60
CA ASP A 200 17.87 -10.43 -5.13
C ASP A 200 17.93 -11.87 -5.65
N ALA A 201 18.87 -12.15 -6.55
CA ALA A 201 19.03 -13.45 -7.19
C ALA A 201 19.25 -14.58 -6.15
N GLY A 202 18.18 -15.31 -5.83
CA GLY A 202 18.18 -16.42 -4.87
C GLY A 202 17.89 -16.01 -3.41
N GLY A 203 17.60 -14.74 -3.13
CA GLY A 203 17.27 -14.23 -1.80
C GLY A 203 15.77 -14.27 -1.47
N GLN A 204 15.43 -14.21 -0.18
CA GLN A 204 14.05 -14.01 0.26
C GLN A 204 13.54 -12.62 -0.17
N PRO A 205 12.25 -12.48 -0.55
CA PRO A 205 11.69 -11.18 -0.91
C PRO A 205 11.75 -10.19 0.26
N ALA A 206 12.02 -8.92 -0.05
CA ALA A 206 11.84 -7.80 0.86
C ALA A 206 10.60 -7.01 0.44
N TYR A 207 9.65 -6.91 1.36
CA TYR A 207 8.39 -6.20 1.16
C TYR A 207 8.55 -4.73 1.54
N LEU A 208 7.92 -3.84 0.80
CA LEU A 208 8.00 -2.40 1.08
C LEU A 208 7.62 -2.06 2.52
N CYS A 209 6.57 -2.69 3.07
CA CYS A 209 6.13 -2.44 4.44
C CYS A 209 7.17 -2.80 5.51
N ASP A 210 8.01 -3.81 5.26
CA ASP A 210 9.14 -4.15 6.14
C ASP A 210 10.23 -3.08 6.07
N ILE A 211 10.44 -2.50 4.88
CA ILE A 211 11.41 -1.46 4.65
C ILE A 211 10.95 -0.13 5.27
N GLU A 212 9.69 0.24 5.09
CA GLU A 212 9.07 1.45 5.68
C GLU A 212 9.25 1.49 7.20
N ARG A 213 9.08 0.35 7.87
CA ARG A 213 9.31 0.21 9.32
C ARG A 213 10.71 0.57 9.77
N LEU A 214 11.72 0.48 8.89
CA LEU A 214 13.06 0.94 9.22
C LEU A 214 13.07 2.46 9.40
N PHE A 215 12.30 3.19 8.64
CA PHE A 215 12.29 4.66 8.66
C PHE A 215 11.35 5.24 9.73
N THR A 216 10.44 4.44 10.28
CA THR A 216 9.54 4.85 11.37
C THR A 216 10.20 4.68 12.75
N PRO A 217 10.40 5.76 13.53
CA PRO A 217 11.00 5.64 14.87
C PRO A 217 10.11 4.83 15.83
N PRO A 218 10.69 4.00 16.72
CA PRO A 218 9.89 3.27 17.72
C PRO A 218 9.12 4.18 18.69
N ALA A 219 9.65 5.37 19.00
CA ALA A 219 9.05 6.31 19.95
C ALA A 219 7.79 7.02 19.42
N THR A 220 7.51 6.95 18.12
CA THR A 220 6.33 7.57 17.50
C THR A 220 5.12 6.64 17.41
N LEU A 221 5.30 5.35 17.72
CA LEU A 221 4.22 4.36 17.66
C LEU A 221 3.67 4.09 19.08
N PRO A 222 2.37 3.80 19.21
CA PRO A 222 1.79 3.23 20.43
C PRO A 222 2.51 1.95 20.84
N ALA A 223 2.25 1.48 22.07
CA ALA A 223 2.80 0.22 22.55
C ALA A 223 2.54 -0.91 21.52
N PRO A 224 3.55 -1.75 21.21
CA PRO A 224 3.42 -2.72 20.14
C PRO A 224 2.28 -3.70 20.43
N ILE A 225 1.40 -3.86 19.44
CA ILE A 225 0.33 -4.84 19.46
C ILE A 225 0.84 -6.14 18.84
N ARG A 226 0.57 -7.25 19.51
CA ARG A 226 0.76 -8.62 19.03
C ARG A 226 -0.57 -9.35 19.14
N PHE A 227 -1.13 -9.71 17.99
CA PHE A 227 -2.40 -10.42 17.89
C PHE A 227 -2.15 -11.85 17.42
N GLU A 228 -2.63 -12.83 18.16
CA GLU A 228 -2.43 -14.25 17.84
C GLU A 228 -3.75 -15.00 17.80
N ALA A 229 -3.88 -15.85 16.80
CA ALA A 229 -4.87 -16.91 16.77
C ALA A 229 -4.12 -18.24 16.77
N GLN A 230 -4.43 -19.13 17.70
CA GLN A 230 -3.75 -20.41 17.89
C GLN A 230 -4.74 -21.54 17.67
N ASP A 231 -4.59 -22.25 16.55
CA ASP A 231 -5.37 -23.43 16.14
C ASP A 231 -6.89 -23.25 16.36
N ILE A 232 -7.43 -22.17 15.82
CA ILE A 232 -8.85 -21.85 15.90
C ILE A 232 -9.64 -22.84 15.05
N HIS A 233 -10.52 -23.59 15.71
CA HIS A 233 -11.54 -24.41 15.06
C HIS A 233 -12.93 -23.98 15.49
N PHE A 234 -13.85 -24.02 14.55
CA PHE A 234 -15.25 -23.73 14.80
C PHE A 234 -16.14 -24.51 13.83
N ARG A 235 -17.28 -25.02 14.29
CA ARG A 235 -18.29 -25.72 13.48
C ARG A 235 -19.68 -25.18 13.76
N PHE A 236 -20.48 -25.03 12.71
CA PHE A 236 -21.88 -24.66 12.89
C PHE A 236 -22.71 -25.80 13.50
N PRO A 237 -23.74 -25.49 14.32
CA PRO A 237 -24.75 -26.47 14.71
C PRO A 237 -25.43 -27.05 13.46
N GLY A 238 -25.14 -28.32 13.15
CA GLY A 238 -25.56 -28.98 11.90
C GLY A 238 -24.40 -29.53 11.05
N GLY A 239 -23.14 -29.21 11.39
CA GLY A 239 -21.95 -29.86 10.84
C GLY A 239 -21.51 -29.43 9.44
N ILE A 240 -22.25 -28.53 8.79
CA ILE A 240 -21.88 -28.00 7.46
C ILE A 240 -21.11 -26.69 7.65
N GLY A 241 -19.84 -26.71 7.27
CA GLY A 241 -18.94 -25.55 7.31
C GLY A 241 -18.45 -25.17 8.71
N GLY A 242 -17.62 -24.14 8.76
CA GLY A 242 -16.95 -23.74 10.00
C GLY A 242 -15.73 -22.89 9.73
N ILE A 243 -14.71 -23.04 10.58
CA ILE A 243 -13.34 -22.59 10.39
C ILE A 243 -12.41 -23.74 10.79
N HIS A 244 -11.44 -24.06 9.94
CA HIS A 244 -10.55 -25.22 10.11
C HIS A 244 -9.11 -24.78 10.39
N ALA A 245 -8.59 -25.10 11.57
CA ALA A 245 -7.17 -24.96 11.93
C ALA A 245 -6.55 -23.60 11.58
N PHE A 246 -7.25 -22.49 11.87
CA PHE A 246 -6.74 -21.16 11.59
C PHE A 246 -5.72 -20.73 12.64
N SER A 247 -4.51 -20.36 12.22
CA SER A 247 -3.46 -19.85 13.11
C SER A 247 -2.76 -18.66 12.49
N CYS A 248 -2.55 -17.60 13.26
CA CYS A 248 -1.83 -16.40 12.83
C CYS A 248 -1.08 -15.73 13.99
N CYS A 249 -0.08 -14.93 13.65
CA CYS A 249 0.60 -14.04 14.58
C CYS A 249 0.91 -12.75 13.82
N GLU A 250 0.17 -11.69 14.13
CA GLU A 250 0.28 -10.39 13.47
C GLU A 250 0.68 -9.31 14.47
N THR A 251 1.21 -8.21 13.93
CA THR A 251 1.63 -7.06 14.72
C THR A 251 0.84 -5.82 14.34
N GLY A 252 0.69 -4.89 15.28
CA GLY A 252 0.23 -3.53 14.97
C GLY A 252 1.09 -2.91 13.87
N GLY A 253 0.53 -1.94 13.14
CA GLY A 253 1.25 -1.39 11.99
C GLY A 253 0.95 -2.09 10.67
N ARG A 254 -0.06 -2.96 10.60
CA ARG A 254 -0.36 -3.79 9.43
C ARG A 254 -1.82 -3.64 9.00
N LEU A 255 -2.02 -3.52 7.69
CA LEU A 255 -3.32 -3.63 7.03
C LEU A 255 -3.42 -5.01 6.37
N ILE A 256 -4.34 -5.83 6.85
CA ILE A 256 -4.52 -7.22 6.43
C ILE A 256 -5.82 -7.34 5.64
N GLY A 257 -5.74 -7.88 4.43
CA GLY A 257 -6.92 -8.22 3.63
C GLY A 257 -7.39 -9.65 3.90
N VAL A 258 -8.68 -9.86 4.04
CA VAL A 258 -9.32 -11.18 4.13
C VAL A 258 -10.15 -11.39 2.88
N MET A 259 -9.75 -12.37 2.07
CA MET A 259 -10.38 -12.71 0.79
C MET A 259 -10.89 -14.15 0.79
N GLY A 260 -11.82 -14.44 -0.11
CA GLY A 260 -12.44 -15.74 -0.26
C GLY A 260 -13.79 -15.63 -0.95
N GLY A 261 -14.24 -16.73 -1.56
CA GLY A 261 -15.55 -16.80 -2.21
C GLY A 261 -16.70 -16.47 -1.25
N SER A 262 -17.89 -16.22 -1.80
CA SER A 262 -19.10 -16.08 -0.97
C SER A 262 -19.34 -17.36 -0.17
N GLY A 263 -19.66 -17.22 1.11
CA GLY A 263 -19.83 -18.36 2.02
C GLY A 263 -18.54 -19.08 2.46
N ALA A 264 -17.35 -18.56 2.15
CA ALA A 264 -16.08 -19.14 2.61
C ALA A 264 -15.82 -19.02 4.12
N GLY A 265 -16.66 -18.31 4.87
CA GLY A 265 -16.51 -18.15 6.33
C GLY A 265 -15.76 -16.90 6.78
N LYS A 266 -15.58 -15.88 5.92
CA LYS A 266 -14.86 -14.62 6.25
C LYS A 266 -15.43 -13.90 7.48
N SER A 267 -16.74 -13.60 7.48
CA SER A 267 -17.39 -12.94 8.63
C SER A 267 -17.45 -13.84 9.88
N THR A 268 -17.53 -15.17 9.68
CA THR A 268 -17.39 -16.15 10.77
C THR A 268 -16.01 -16.06 11.41
N LEU A 269 -14.95 -16.01 10.61
CA LEU A 269 -13.58 -15.84 11.09
C LEU A 269 -13.44 -14.55 11.90
N ILE A 270 -13.91 -13.41 11.37
CA ILE A 270 -13.87 -12.14 12.12
C ILE A 270 -14.63 -12.24 13.45
N SER A 271 -15.80 -12.87 13.48
CA SER A 271 -16.58 -13.04 14.71
C SER A 271 -15.84 -13.87 15.76
N LEU A 272 -15.01 -14.82 15.35
CA LEU A 272 -14.15 -15.62 16.23
C LEU A 272 -12.91 -14.85 16.71
N LEU A 273 -12.41 -13.91 15.89
CA LEU A 273 -11.20 -13.14 16.21
C LEU A 273 -11.49 -11.87 17.01
N ASN A 274 -12.69 -11.30 16.89
CA ASN A 274 -13.09 -10.08 17.59
C ASN A 274 -13.81 -10.32 18.93
N GLY A 275 -14.04 -11.59 19.31
CA GLY A 275 -14.67 -11.95 20.58
C GLY A 275 -16.19 -12.08 20.54
N SER A 276 -16.84 -11.82 19.40
CA SER A 276 -18.31 -11.88 19.28
C SER A 276 -18.85 -13.31 19.35
N ARG A 277 -18.04 -14.31 19.00
CA ARG A 277 -18.40 -15.73 19.04
C ARG A 277 -17.21 -16.56 19.53
N PRO A 278 -17.35 -17.41 20.55
CA PRO A 278 -16.26 -18.28 20.97
C PRO A 278 -15.97 -19.38 19.94
N PRO A 279 -14.69 -19.79 19.76
CA PRO A 279 -14.34 -20.97 18.98
C PRO A 279 -14.65 -22.25 19.76
N ASP A 280 -14.73 -23.39 19.05
CA ASP A 280 -14.85 -24.71 19.68
C ASP A 280 -13.53 -25.15 20.34
N SER A 281 -12.41 -24.77 19.73
CA SER A 281 -11.07 -24.97 20.27
C SER A 281 -10.09 -23.92 19.75
N GLY A 282 -8.95 -23.83 20.43
CA GLY A 282 -7.92 -22.83 20.13
C GLY A 282 -8.03 -21.60 21.03
N ARG A 283 -7.15 -20.61 20.81
CA ARG A 283 -7.08 -19.38 21.62
C ARG A 283 -6.83 -18.17 20.76
N VAL A 284 -7.42 -17.04 21.16
CA VAL A 284 -7.12 -15.73 20.58
C VAL A 284 -6.45 -14.89 21.65
N LEU A 285 -5.25 -14.41 21.39
CA LEU A 285 -4.43 -13.66 22.35
C LEU A 285 -4.13 -12.26 21.81
N VAL A 286 -4.23 -11.26 22.67
CA VAL A 286 -3.74 -9.89 22.40
C VAL A 286 -2.70 -9.55 23.46
N ASN A 287 -1.46 -9.36 23.04
CA ASN A 287 -0.28 -9.19 23.91
C ASN A 287 -0.21 -10.27 25.01
N GLY A 288 -0.53 -11.52 24.64
CA GLY A 288 -0.53 -12.67 25.57
C GLY A 288 -1.78 -12.79 26.47
N ILE A 289 -2.71 -11.85 26.42
CA ILE A 289 -3.99 -11.91 27.16
C ILE A 289 -5.01 -12.65 26.31
N ASP A 290 -5.61 -13.70 26.86
CA ASP A 290 -6.61 -14.51 26.17
C ASP A 290 -7.96 -13.79 26.11
N LEU A 291 -8.47 -13.58 24.90
CA LEU A 291 -9.69 -12.85 24.61
C LEU A 291 -10.93 -13.44 25.30
N TYR A 292 -10.99 -14.76 25.43
CA TYR A 292 -12.16 -15.45 25.97
C TYR A 292 -12.00 -15.78 27.45
N ALA A 293 -10.77 -16.03 27.91
CA ALA A 293 -10.52 -16.30 29.33
C ALA A 293 -10.39 -15.02 30.17
N GLN A 294 -9.93 -13.91 29.58
CA GLN A 294 -9.64 -12.65 30.28
C GLN A 294 -10.13 -11.43 29.47
N PRO A 295 -11.45 -11.25 29.30
CA PRO A 295 -11.99 -10.18 28.46
C PRO A 295 -11.81 -8.77 29.05
N GLY A 296 -11.79 -8.62 30.38
CA GLY A 296 -11.75 -7.31 31.05
C GLY A 296 -10.57 -6.41 30.63
N PRO A 297 -9.31 -6.89 30.68
CA PRO A 297 -8.16 -6.12 30.20
C PRO A 297 -8.18 -5.75 28.70
N LEU A 298 -9.05 -6.39 27.90
CA LEU A 298 -9.17 -6.20 26.46
C LEU A 298 -10.41 -5.38 26.06
N GLU A 299 -11.17 -4.89 27.05
CA GLU A 299 -12.30 -4.00 26.81
C GLU A 299 -11.84 -2.72 26.09
N GLY A 300 -12.50 -2.40 24.97
CA GLY A 300 -12.16 -1.25 24.14
C GLY A 300 -10.91 -1.40 23.27
N VAL A 301 -10.13 -2.48 23.40
CA VAL A 301 -8.90 -2.72 22.61
C VAL A 301 -9.24 -3.13 21.17
N ILE A 302 -10.32 -3.89 20.99
CA ILE A 302 -10.79 -4.40 19.70
C ILE A 302 -12.01 -3.60 19.25
N GLY A 303 -11.92 -2.99 18.07
CA GLY A 303 -13.04 -2.34 17.38
C GLY A 303 -13.55 -3.18 16.20
N HIS A 304 -14.84 -3.06 15.88
CA HIS A 304 -15.46 -3.75 14.75
C HIS A 304 -16.43 -2.83 14.01
N VAL A 305 -16.15 -2.58 12.73
CA VAL A 305 -17.02 -1.85 11.81
C VAL A 305 -17.77 -2.85 10.94
N PRO A 306 -19.09 -3.03 11.12
CA PRO A 306 -19.87 -3.94 10.31
C PRO A 306 -20.08 -3.43 8.88
N GLN A 307 -20.56 -4.33 8.02
CA GLN A 307 -20.89 -4.00 6.63
C GLN A 307 -21.99 -2.93 6.55
N ASP A 308 -23.06 -3.14 7.32
CA ASP A 308 -24.18 -2.20 7.43
C ASP A 308 -23.79 -0.92 8.19
N ASP A 309 -24.30 0.21 7.73
CA ASP A 309 -24.04 1.50 8.36
C ASP A 309 -24.91 1.70 9.61
N LEU A 310 -24.26 1.87 10.78
CA LEU A 310 -24.92 2.10 12.06
C LEU A 310 -25.16 3.59 12.34
N LEU A 311 -25.65 4.32 11.34
CA LEU A 311 -25.78 5.78 11.40
C LEU A 311 -27.21 6.21 11.74
N LEU A 312 -27.33 7.25 12.56
CA LEU A 312 -28.59 7.92 12.87
C LEU A 312 -28.89 8.93 11.75
N GLU A 313 -29.85 8.57 10.89
CA GLU A 313 -30.13 9.25 9.62
C GLU A 313 -30.64 10.68 9.80
N ASP A 314 -31.40 10.94 10.86
CA ASP A 314 -31.96 12.26 11.17
C ASP A 314 -30.95 13.21 11.82
N LEU A 315 -29.83 12.68 12.32
CA LEU A 315 -28.78 13.48 12.94
C LEU A 315 -27.77 13.95 11.90
N THR A 316 -27.13 15.08 12.20
CA THR A 316 -25.99 15.57 11.42
C THR A 316 -24.78 14.65 11.53
N VAL A 317 -23.85 14.77 10.58
CA VAL A 317 -22.55 14.09 10.62
C VAL A 317 -21.85 14.34 11.95
N ARG A 318 -21.83 15.58 12.43
CA ARG A 318 -21.25 15.95 13.72
C ARG A 318 -22.01 15.36 14.90
N GLU A 319 -23.35 15.41 14.88
CA GLU A 319 -24.17 14.88 15.97
C GLU A 319 -24.04 13.36 16.10
N ASN A 320 -23.89 12.62 15.00
CA ASN A 320 -23.59 11.19 15.03
C ASN A 320 -22.29 10.91 15.79
N LEU A 321 -21.22 11.65 15.48
CA LEU A 321 -19.93 11.52 16.18
C LEU A 321 -20.01 11.98 17.64
N ASP A 322 -20.62 13.13 17.92
CA ASP A 322 -20.74 13.61 19.31
C ASP A 322 -21.55 12.62 20.15
N TYR A 323 -22.68 12.13 19.63
CA TYR A 323 -23.51 11.13 20.30
C TYR A 323 -22.73 9.88 20.64
N ASN A 324 -22.02 9.28 19.67
CA ASN A 324 -21.17 8.12 19.90
C ASN A 324 -20.05 8.43 20.91
N ALA A 325 -19.39 9.59 20.77
CA ALA A 325 -18.34 10.01 21.68
C ALA A 325 -18.85 10.17 23.12
N ARG A 326 -20.11 10.60 23.33
CA ARG A 326 -20.68 10.72 24.68
C ARG A 326 -20.82 9.37 25.37
N LEU A 327 -21.14 8.34 24.60
CA LEU A 327 -21.33 6.99 25.10
C LEU A 327 -19.99 6.32 25.39
N CYS A 328 -19.02 6.49 24.51
CA CYS A 328 -17.77 5.74 24.57
C CYS A 328 -16.69 6.46 25.39
N LEU A 329 -16.66 7.80 25.37
CA LEU A 329 -15.65 8.62 26.02
C LEU A 329 -16.21 9.33 27.25
N ALA A 330 -17.02 8.63 28.05
CA ALA A 330 -17.71 9.20 29.21
C ALA A 330 -16.76 9.75 30.28
N GLY A 331 -15.51 9.27 30.31
CA GLY A 331 -14.45 9.78 31.20
C GLY A 331 -13.88 11.15 30.79
N LEU A 332 -14.13 11.61 29.56
CA LEU A 332 -13.61 12.89 29.07
C LEU A 332 -14.56 14.06 29.38
N SER A 333 -13.98 15.21 29.72
CA SER A 333 -14.72 16.47 29.85
C SER A 333 -15.38 16.86 28.51
N PRO A 334 -16.51 17.60 28.53
CA PRO A 334 -17.20 18.01 27.31
C PRO A 334 -16.32 18.74 26.27
N SER A 335 -15.38 19.57 26.71
CA SER A 335 -14.44 20.28 25.83
C SER A 335 -13.47 19.32 25.14
N ARG A 336 -12.85 18.40 25.89
CA ARG A 336 -11.95 17.38 25.33
C ARG A 336 -12.67 16.45 24.36
N ARG A 337 -13.92 16.09 24.65
CA ARG A 337 -14.74 15.31 23.73
C ARG A 337 -15.02 16.07 22.43
N ALA A 338 -15.36 17.37 22.51
CA ALA A 338 -15.56 18.20 21.34
C ALA A 338 -14.27 18.32 20.49
N GLU A 339 -13.11 18.52 21.13
CA GLU A 339 -11.80 18.53 20.46
C GLU A 339 -11.53 17.22 19.72
N ARG A 340 -11.88 16.07 20.32
CA ARG A 340 -11.74 14.74 19.71
C ARG A 340 -12.65 14.58 18.49
N VAL A 341 -13.91 15.02 18.57
CA VAL A 341 -14.85 15.03 17.43
C VAL A 341 -14.32 15.92 16.30
N ASP A 342 -13.79 17.11 16.62
CA ASP A 342 -13.21 18.02 15.64
C ASP A 342 -11.94 17.49 14.98
N ALA A 343 -11.11 16.76 15.73
CA ALA A 343 -9.96 16.04 15.18
C ALA A 343 -10.41 14.92 14.23
N MET A 344 -11.40 14.13 14.63
CA MET A 344 -11.94 13.05 13.79
C MET A 344 -12.55 13.59 12.49
N LEU A 345 -13.37 14.65 12.55
CA LEU A 345 -13.93 15.28 11.34
C LEU A 345 -12.87 15.80 10.36
N ARG A 346 -11.74 16.30 10.87
CA ARG A 346 -10.59 16.70 10.05
C ARG A 346 -9.94 15.50 9.38
N GLU A 347 -9.72 14.44 10.14
CA GLU A 347 -9.11 13.21 9.65
C GLU A 347 -9.92 12.53 8.53
N LEU A 348 -11.25 12.59 8.62
CA LEU A 348 -12.15 12.05 7.59
C LEU A 348 -12.33 12.96 6.37
N HIS A 349 -11.79 14.19 6.42
CA HIS A 349 -12.07 15.27 5.48
C HIS A 349 -13.59 15.56 5.34
N GLN A 350 -14.30 15.70 6.46
CA GLN A 350 -15.76 15.89 6.50
C GLN A 350 -16.21 17.18 7.21
N GLN A 351 -15.31 18.13 7.44
CA GLN A 351 -15.64 19.41 8.10
C GLN A 351 -16.73 20.18 7.35
N ASP A 352 -16.66 20.20 6.02
CA ASP A 352 -17.59 20.96 5.17
C ASP A 352 -19.02 20.41 5.20
N VAL A 353 -19.18 19.10 5.49
CA VAL A 353 -20.47 18.42 5.57
C VAL A 353 -20.91 18.14 7.01
N ALA A 354 -20.16 18.60 8.01
CA ALA A 354 -20.37 18.26 9.42
C ALA A 354 -21.77 18.67 9.94
N HIS A 355 -22.35 19.72 9.36
CA HIS A 355 -23.63 20.30 9.74
C HIS A 355 -24.83 19.73 8.96
N LEU A 356 -24.58 18.89 7.96
CA LEU A 356 -25.65 18.28 7.15
C LEU A 356 -26.18 17.03 7.85
N PRO A 357 -27.51 16.77 7.81
CA PRO A 357 -28.06 15.48 8.21
C PRO A 357 -27.45 14.37 7.36
N VAL A 358 -27.29 13.17 7.93
CA VAL A 358 -26.78 12.02 7.18
C VAL A 358 -27.76 11.60 6.09
N GLY A 359 -29.06 11.61 6.43
CA GLY A 359 -30.13 11.14 5.56
C GLY A 359 -30.14 9.62 5.41
N ASN A 360 -31.16 9.11 4.73
CA ASN A 360 -31.32 7.68 4.47
C ASN A 360 -30.74 7.31 3.09
N PRO A 361 -30.45 6.01 2.81
CA PRO A 361 -29.87 5.58 1.54
C PRO A 361 -30.66 5.96 0.28
N LEU A 362 -31.98 6.19 0.41
CA LEU A 362 -32.90 6.56 -0.68
C LEU A 362 -33.02 8.08 -0.88
N ALA A 363 -32.76 8.87 0.17
CA ALA A 363 -32.80 10.32 0.24
C ALA A 363 -31.43 10.83 0.70
N LYS A 364 -30.43 10.67 -0.18
CA LYS A 364 -29.03 10.96 0.10
C LYS A 364 -28.82 12.44 0.35
N THR A 365 -28.31 12.78 1.54
CA THR A 365 -27.84 14.14 1.86
C THR A 365 -26.32 14.25 1.75
N ILE A 366 -25.60 13.20 2.13
CA ILE A 366 -24.16 13.04 1.93
C ILE A 366 -23.85 11.92 0.93
N SER A 367 -22.64 11.92 0.36
CA SER A 367 -22.23 10.87 -0.58
C SER A 367 -22.07 9.50 0.09
N GLY A 368 -22.11 8.41 -0.68
CA GLY A 368 -21.88 7.05 -0.14
C GLY A 368 -20.51 6.91 0.53
N GLY A 369 -19.45 7.46 -0.09
CA GLY A 369 -18.11 7.48 0.51
C GLY A 369 -18.04 8.29 1.80
N GLN A 370 -18.70 9.45 1.85
CA GLN A 370 -18.83 10.25 3.08
C GLN A 370 -19.56 9.47 4.18
N ARG A 371 -20.65 8.78 3.84
CA ARG A 371 -21.41 7.96 4.78
C ARG A 371 -20.56 6.81 5.34
N LYS A 372 -19.83 6.09 4.48
CA LYS A 372 -18.98 4.98 4.92
C LYS A 372 -17.81 5.44 5.79
N ARG A 373 -17.18 6.58 5.47
CA ARG A 373 -16.14 7.20 6.33
C ARG A 373 -16.68 7.55 7.71
N LEU A 374 -17.89 8.13 7.79
CA LEU A 374 -18.54 8.42 9.06
C LEU A 374 -18.83 7.14 9.86
N ASN A 375 -19.31 6.07 9.20
CA ASN A 375 -19.56 4.78 9.85
C ASN A 375 -18.29 4.18 10.46
N ILE A 376 -17.17 4.20 9.72
CA ILE A 376 -15.86 3.78 10.23
C ILE A 376 -15.43 4.65 11.42
N ALA A 377 -15.66 5.96 11.34
CA ALA A 377 -15.28 6.91 12.37
C ALA A 377 -15.97 6.71 13.72
N LEU A 378 -17.19 6.14 13.73
CA LEU A 378 -17.89 5.78 14.96
C LEU A 378 -17.09 4.78 15.80
N GLU A 379 -16.24 3.96 15.18
CA GLU A 379 -15.34 3.06 15.90
C GLU A 379 -13.96 3.69 16.12
N LEU A 380 -13.41 4.42 15.13
CA LEU A 380 -12.09 5.06 15.25
C LEU A 380 -12.01 6.11 16.36
N ILE A 381 -13.13 6.70 16.76
CA ILE A 381 -13.16 7.68 17.86
C ILE A 381 -12.76 7.08 19.22
N ARG A 382 -12.81 5.75 19.35
CA ARG A 382 -12.31 5.02 20.52
C ARG A 382 -10.81 4.72 20.45
N GLU A 383 -10.14 5.00 19.33
CA GLU A 383 -8.71 4.66 19.16
C GLU A 383 -8.40 3.15 19.37
N PRO A 384 -9.14 2.21 18.75
CA PRO A 384 -8.90 0.78 18.94
C PRO A 384 -7.49 0.40 18.49
N SER A 385 -6.90 -0.57 19.20
CA SER A 385 -5.58 -1.12 18.87
C SER A 385 -5.65 -2.19 17.77
N VAL A 386 -6.79 -2.89 17.69
CA VAL A 386 -7.11 -3.86 16.64
C VAL A 386 -8.46 -3.48 16.06
N LEU A 387 -8.53 -3.28 14.75
CA LEU A 387 -9.73 -2.85 14.04
C LEU A 387 -10.12 -3.88 13.00
N PHE A 388 -11.31 -4.45 13.13
CA PHE A 388 -11.94 -5.27 12.11
C PHE A 388 -12.92 -4.44 11.28
N VAL A 389 -12.87 -4.54 9.96
CA VAL A 389 -13.75 -3.79 9.06
C VAL A 389 -14.34 -4.73 8.01
N ASP A 390 -15.67 -4.84 7.99
CA ASP A 390 -16.38 -5.69 7.03
C ASP A 390 -16.79 -4.89 5.77
N GLU A 391 -16.32 -5.36 4.62
CA GLU A 391 -16.55 -4.83 3.27
C GLU A 391 -16.56 -3.28 3.15
N PRO A 392 -15.46 -2.57 3.47
CA PRO A 392 -15.46 -1.10 3.50
C PRO A 392 -15.62 -0.41 2.14
N THR A 393 -15.39 -1.14 1.05
CA THR A 393 -15.45 -0.60 -0.32
C THR A 393 -16.74 -1.00 -1.06
N SER A 394 -17.64 -1.74 -0.41
CA SER A 394 -18.85 -2.23 -1.05
C SER A 394 -19.78 -1.07 -1.43
N GLY A 395 -20.22 -1.06 -2.69
CA GLY A 395 -21.11 -0.02 -3.22
C GLY A 395 -20.48 1.36 -3.43
N LEU A 396 -19.15 1.48 -3.32
CA LEU A 396 -18.43 2.74 -3.52
C LEU A 396 -17.84 2.87 -4.93
N SER A 397 -17.58 4.12 -5.34
CA SER A 397 -16.75 4.40 -6.52
C SER A 397 -15.29 4.02 -6.25
N SER A 398 -14.46 3.86 -7.29
CA SER A 398 -13.03 3.60 -7.11
C SER A 398 -12.35 4.71 -6.29
N ALA A 399 -12.63 5.97 -6.61
CA ALA A 399 -12.05 7.11 -5.89
C ALA A 399 -12.47 7.15 -4.42
N ASP A 400 -13.75 6.88 -4.11
CA ASP A 400 -14.20 6.81 -2.70
C ASP A 400 -13.56 5.63 -1.96
N SER A 401 -13.39 4.49 -2.64
CA SER A 401 -12.75 3.30 -2.08
C SER A 401 -11.28 3.57 -1.75
N ASP A 402 -10.56 4.28 -2.61
CA ASP A 402 -9.16 4.69 -2.37
C ASP A 402 -9.04 5.59 -1.14
N ILE A 403 -9.98 6.54 -0.96
CA ILE A 403 -9.98 7.42 0.23
C ILE A 403 -10.27 6.59 1.49
N VAL A 404 -11.26 5.68 1.45
CA VAL A 404 -11.62 4.83 2.60
C VAL A 404 -10.46 3.91 2.99
N MET A 405 -9.85 3.23 2.02
CA MET A 405 -8.72 2.35 2.27
C MET A 405 -7.47 3.14 2.68
N GLY A 406 -7.29 4.36 2.17
CA GLY A 406 -6.24 5.29 2.60
C GLY A 406 -6.37 5.68 4.08
N LEU A 407 -7.59 5.96 4.54
CA LEU A 407 -7.88 6.20 5.96
C LEU A 407 -7.49 4.99 6.82
N LEU A 408 -7.86 3.77 6.40
CA LEU A 408 -7.52 2.53 7.11
C LEU A 408 -6.02 2.26 7.11
N LYS A 409 -5.33 2.52 6.00
CA LYS A 409 -3.87 2.42 5.91
C LYS A 409 -3.19 3.44 6.83
N ALA A 410 -3.71 4.65 6.94
CA ALA A 410 -3.22 5.65 7.87
C ALA A 410 -3.40 5.22 9.34
N GLN A 411 -4.51 4.55 9.69
CA GLN A 411 -4.66 3.94 11.02
C GLN A 411 -3.61 2.87 11.26
N ALA A 412 -3.38 2.00 10.27
CA ALA A 412 -2.34 0.99 10.36
C ALA A 412 -0.98 1.65 10.58
N ALA A 413 -0.61 2.67 9.80
CA ALA A 413 0.66 3.39 9.95
C ALA A 413 0.86 4.02 11.35
N ARG A 414 -0.22 4.33 12.08
CA ARG A 414 -0.19 4.80 13.47
C ARG A 414 -0.06 3.69 14.51
N GLY A 415 0.13 2.44 14.10
CA GLY A 415 0.33 1.29 14.98
C GLY A 415 -0.91 0.43 15.22
N CYS A 416 -2.08 0.79 14.69
CA CYS A 416 -3.26 -0.08 14.73
C CYS A 416 -3.02 -1.34 13.89
N LEU A 417 -3.51 -2.49 14.34
CA LEU A 417 -3.69 -3.66 13.48
C LEU A 417 -5.04 -3.54 12.79
N VAL A 418 -5.09 -3.46 11.47
CA VAL A 418 -6.34 -3.31 10.71
C VAL A 418 -6.57 -4.57 9.88
N ILE A 419 -7.73 -5.21 10.04
CA ILE A 419 -8.11 -6.44 9.34
C ILE A 419 -9.41 -6.16 8.57
N VAL A 420 -9.38 -6.32 7.25
CA VAL A 420 -10.45 -5.90 6.35
C VAL A 420 -10.95 -7.08 5.54
N ILE A 421 -12.26 -7.35 5.55
CA ILE A 421 -12.87 -8.22 4.54
C ILE A 421 -13.01 -7.43 3.25
N ILE A 422 -12.42 -7.94 2.16
CA ILE A 422 -12.45 -7.27 0.86
C ILE A 422 -12.99 -8.21 -0.22
N HIS A 423 -13.92 -7.69 -1.02
CA HIS A 423 -14.49 -8.41 -2.15
C HIS A 423 -13.96 -7.82 -3.46
N GLN A 424 -13.08 -8.56 -4.14
CA GLN A 424 -12.54 -8.20 -5.47
C GLN A 424 -11.94 -6.78 -5.53
N PRO A 425 -10.83 -6.50 -4.83
CA PRO A 425 -10.19 -5.19 -4.86
C PRO A 425 -9.60 -4.87 -6.24
N SER A 426 -9.47 -3.58 -6.54
CA SER A 426 -8.67 -3.11 -7.68
C SER A 426 -7.17 -3.40 -7.47
N SER A 427 -6.37 -3.35 -8.54
CA SER A 427 -4.90 -3.47 -8.49
C SER A 427 -4.28 -2.53 -7.44
N ALA A 428 -4.71 -1.27 -7.41
CA ALA A 428 -4.21 -0.26 -6.48
C ALA A 428 -4.55 -0.61 -5.02
N LEU A 429 -5.80 -0.95 -4.74
CA LEU A 429 -6.23 -1.32 -3.39
C LEU A 429 -5.57 -2.61 -2.90
N PHE A 430 -5.42 -3.59 -3.78
CA PHE A 430 -4.78 -4.85 -3.45
C PHE A 430 -3.32 -4.68 -2.99
N ARG A 431 -2.61 -3.72 -3.59
CA ARG A 431 -1.24 -3.34 -3.24
C ARG A 431 -1.11 -2.64 -1.88
N MET A 432 -2.20 -2.13 -1.30
CA MET A 432 -2.15 -1.47 0.01
C MET A 432 -2.01 -2.44 1.19
N PHE A 433 -2.39 -3.70 0.99
CA PHE A 433 -2.36 -4.73 2.03
C PHE A 433 -0.92 -5.18 2.34
N ASP A 434 -0.59 -5.23 3.62
CA ASP A 434 0.70 -5.75 4.12
C ASP A 434 0.70 -7.29 4.22
N ALA A 435 -0.49 -7.86 4.40
CA ALA A 435 -0.73 -9.30 4.36
C ALA A 435 -2.12 -9.60 3.82
N LEU A 436 -2.28 -10.82 3.32
CA LEU A 436 -3.52 -11.35 2.78
C LEU A 436 -3.80 -12.70 3.44
N TRP A 437 -5.02 -12.87 3.94
CA TRP A 437 -5.58 -14.13 4.42
C TRP A 437 -6.64 -14.60 3.43
N ILE A 438 -6.52 -15.83 2.96
CA ILE A 438 -7.46 -16.39 1.98
C ILE A 438 -8.17 -17.60 2.59
N LEU A 439 -9.49 -17.55 2.58
CA LEU A 439 -10.36 -18.66 2.95
C LEU A 439 -11.05 -19.23 1.71
N ASP A 440 -11.09 -20.56 1.63
CA ASP A 440 -11.91 -21.29 0.66
C ASP A 440 -13.18 -21.87 1.32
N GLN A 441 -14.11 -22.35 0.48
CA GLN A 441 -15.39 -22.93 0.87
C GLN A 441 -15.24 -23.93 2.00
N GLY A 442 -16.13 -23.84 3.00
CA GLY A 442 -16.08 -24.67 4.20
C GLY A 442 -15.25 -24.07 5.33
N GLY A 443 -14.54 -22.96 5.10
CA GLY A 443 -13.73 -22.30 6.13
C GLY A 443 -12.30 -22.81 6.22
N TYR A 444 -11.76 -23.25 5.09
CA TYR A 444 -10.37 -23.70 5.00
C TYR A 444 -9.45 -22.52 4.70
N PRO A 445 -8.47 -22.21 5.57
CA PRO A 445 -7.40 -21.28 5.26
C PRO A 445 -6.52 -21.87 4.16
N VAL A 446 -6.35 -21.16 3.05
CA VAL A 446 -5.57 -21.64 1.90
C VAL A 446 -4.34 -20.80 1.61
N TYR A 447 -4.23 -19.61 2.23
CA TYR A 447 -3.04 -18.79 2.11
C TYR A 447 -2.99 -17.73 3.22
N MET A 448 -1.80 -17.46 3.74
CA MET A 448 -1.50 -16.33 4.61
C MET A 448 -0.11 -15.81 4.27
N GLY A 449 0.03 -14.53 3.94
CA GLY A 449 1.31 -13.94 3.54
C GLY A 449 1.15 -12.67 2.72
N HIS A 450 2.18 -12.28 1.98
CA HIS A 450 2.14 -11.05 1.18
C HIS A 450 1.18 -11.19 -0.03
N PRO A 451 0.39 -10.16 -0.38
CA PRO A 451 -0.64 -10.27 -1.42
C PRO A 451 -0.12 -10.73 -2.80
N LEU A 452 1.00 -10.17 -3.28
CA LEU A 452 1.56 -10.57 -4.57
C LEU A 452 2.08 -12.02 -4.58
N GLU A 453 2.57 -12.49 -3.42
CA GLU A 453 3.03 -13.87 -3.27
C GLU A 453 1.89 -14.88 -3.30
N ALA A 454 0.68 -14.46 -2.94
CA ALA A 454 -0.51 -15.31 -3.03
C ALA A 454 -0.78 -15.78 -4.46
N ILE A 455 -0.64 -14.86 -5.43
CA ILE A 455 -0.87 -15.15 -6.85
C ILE A 455 0.17 -16.18 -7.33
N ARG A 456 1.43 -15.94 -7.01
CA ARG A 456 2.56 -16.84 -7.31
C ARG A 456 2.31 -18.24 -6.73
N HIS A 457 2.03 -18.31 -5.42
CA HIS A 457 1.80 -19.56 -4.69
C HIS A 457 0.63 -20.38 -5.27
N LEU A 458 -0.52 -19.75 -5.54
CA LEU A 458 -1.70 -20.45 -6.03
C LEU A 458 -1.49 -20.96 -7.46
N ARG A 459 -0.83 -20.17 -8.33
CA ARG A 459 -0.52 -20.59 -9.71
C ARG A 459 0.49 -21.72 -9.75
N ASP A 460 1.54 -21.64 -8.92
CA ASP A 460 2.54 -22.69 -8.78
C ASP A 460 1.89 -24.00 -8.32
N THR A 461 1.02 -23.91 -7.30
CA THR A 461 0.30 -25.07 -6.73
C THR A 461 -0.68 -25.70 -7.73
N ALA A 462 -1.32 -24.91 -8.60
CA ALA A 462 -2.16 -25.40 -9.69
C ALA A 462 -1.38 -25.78 -10.97
N HIS A 463 -0.05 -25.65 -10.97
CA HIS A 463 0.81 -25.90 -12.14
C HIS A 463 0.42 -25.10 -13.39
N LEU A 464 0.03 -23.84 -13.19
CA LEU A 464 -0.33 -22.93 -14.28
C LEU A 464 0.93 -22.31 -14.92
N ALA A 465 0.90 -22.09 -16.23
CA ALA A 465 2.00 -21.40 -16.92
C ALA A 465 2.18 -19.97 -16.39
N GLY A 466 3.42 -19.46 -16.35
CA GLY A 466 3.73 -18.10 -15.89
C GLY A 466 3.50 -17.88 -14.38
N ALA A 467 3.65 -18.94 -13.59
CA ALA A 467 3.47 -18.89 -12.14
C ALA A 467 4.60 -18.14 -11.42
N ASP A 468 5.72 -17.86 -12.10
CA ASP A 468 6.82 -17.01 -11.64
C ASP A 468 6.46 -15.51 -11.57
N ARG A 469 5.31 -15.10 -12.11
CA ARG A 469 4.92 -13.69 -12.23
C ARG A 469 3.75 -13.35 -11.32
N SER A 470 3.94 -12.31 -10.51
CA SER A 470 2.91 -11.76 -9.61
C SER A 470 2.26 -10.51 -10.18
N VAL A 471 2.97 -9.82 -11.07
CA VAL A 471 2.60 -8.54 -11.67
C VAL A 471 2.64 -8.65 -13.20
N CYS A 472 1.78 -7.91 -13.88
CA CYS A 472 1.86 -7.75 -15.33
C CYS A 472 3.16 -6.99 -15.69
N PRO A 473 4.08 -7.57 -16.50
CA PRO A 473 5.35 -6.93 -16.84
C PRO A 473 5.18 -5.66 -17.69
N GLU A 474 4.02 -5.49 -18.32
CA GLU A 474 3.81 -4.43 -19.30
C GLU A 474 3.12 -3.20 -18.72
N CYS A 475 2.30 -3.36 -17.68
CA CYS A 475 1.59 -2.23 -17.07
C CYS A 475 1.72 -2.16 -15.55
N GLY A 476 2.48 -3.05 -14.93
CA GLY A 476 2.66 -3.07 -13.48
C GLY A 476 1.39 -3.41 -12.70
N ASN A 477 0.27 -3.73 -13.36
CA ASN A 477 -0.96 -4.06 -12.67
C ASN A 477 -0.95 -5.50 -12.14
N VAL A 478 -1.61 -5.66 -11.01
CA VAL A 478 -1.92 -6.94 -10.40
C VAL A 478 -3.35 -7.29 -10.76
N MET A 479 -3.66 -8.58 -10.88
CA MET A 479 -5.01 -9.08 -11.15
C MET A 479 -5.52 -9.88 -9.96
N PRO A 480 -6.05 -9.24 -8.89
CA PRO A 480 -6.51 -9.91 -7.68
C PRO A 480 -7.60 -10.96 -7.94
N GLU A 481 -8.40 -10.79 -8.99
CA GLU A 481 -9.41 -11.73 -9.43
C GLU A 481 -8.84 -13.12 -9.78
N GLN A 482 -7.56 -13.21 -10.15
CA GLN A 482 -6.90 -14.49 -10.43
C GLN A 482 -6.90 -15.40 -9.21
N ILE A 483 -6.80 -14.86 -8.00
CA ILE A 483 -6.78 -15.65 -6.76
C ILE A 483 -8.01 -16.55 -6.68
N LEU A 484 -9.20 -15.94 -6.77
CA LEU A 484 -10.45 -16.68 -6.68
C LEU A 484 -10.67 -17.51 -7.95
N ALA A 485 -10.31 -17.00 -9.13
CA ALA A 485 -10.43 -17.76 -10.37
C ALA A 485 -9.62 -19.07 -10.36
N VAL A 486 -8.39 -19.04 -9.82
CA VAL A 486 -7.54 -20.24 -9.68
C VAL A 486 -8.15 -21.22 -8.68
N ILE A 487 -8.55 -20.75 -7.49
CA ILE A 487 -9.16 -21.59 -6.44
C ILE A 487 -10.46 -22.26 -6.94
N GLU A 488 -11.27 -21.51 -7.68
CA GLU A 488 -12.59 -21.94 -8.15
C GLU A 488 -12.57 -22.60 -9.54
N THR A 489 -11.38 -22.93 -10.06
CA THR A 489 -11.23 -23.56 -11.38
C THR A 489 -12.12 -24.80 -11.49
N LYS A 490 -12.96 -24.85 -12.52
CA LYS A 490 -13.87 -25.96 -12.79
C LYS A 490 -13.14 -27.13 -13.44
N ASP A 491 -13.58 -28.35 -13.12
CA ASP A 491 -13.11 -29.55 -13.81
C ASP A 491 -13.65 -29.59 -15.25
N ILE A 492 -13.00 -30.35 -16.13
CA ILE A 492 -13.41 -30.53 -17.53
C ILE A 492 -13.85 -31.97 -17.73
N ASP A 493 -15.09 -32.14 -18.15
CA ASP A 493 -15.70 -33.45 -18.42
C ASP A 493 -15.06 -34.10 -19.67
N PRO A 494 -15.21 -35.42 -19.88
CA PRO A 494 -14.68 -36.12 -21.06
C PRO A 494 -15.12 -35.52 -22.41
N ASP A 495 -16.26 -34.82 -22.44
CA ASP A 495 -16.78 -34.12 -23.61
C ASP A 495 -16.18 -32.71 -23.81
N GLY A 496 -15.18 -32.32 -23.02
CA GLY A 496 -14.52 -31.01 -23.09
C GLY A 496 -15.36 -29.85 -22.53
N ARG A 497 -16.41 -30.14 -21.74
CA ARG A 497 -17.28 -29.14 -21.11
C ARG A 497 -16.89 -28.91 -19.66
N PHE A 498 -17.02 -27.67 -19.18
CA PHE A 498 -16.81 -27.39 -17.75
C PHE A 498 -17.88 -28.07 -16.89
N SER A 499 -17.43 -28.89 -15.94
CA SER A 499 -18.30 -29.51 -14.95
C SER A 499 -18.77 -28.50 -13.90
N ARG A 500 -19.77 -28.92 -13.11
CA ARG A 500 -20.23 -28.15 -11.93
C ARG A 500 -19.31 -28.30 -10.73
N GLN A 501 -18.40 -29.27 -10.75
CA GLN A 501 -17.43 -29.51 -9.69
C GLN A 501 -16.15 -28.73 -9.96
N ARG A 502 -15.48 -28.35 -8.86
CA ARG A 502 -14.16 -27.73 -8.92
C ARG A 502 -13.12 -28.80 -9.22
N LYS A 503 -12.10 -28.43 -9.97
CA LYS A 503 -10.93 -29.26 -10.27
C LYS A 503 -10.15 -29.59 -9.00
N TYR A 504 -10.01 -28.62 -8.09
CA TYR A 504 -9.32 -28.76 -6.83
C TYR A 504 -10.28 -28.53 -5.67
N PRO A 505 -10.40 -29.47 -4.71
CA PRO A 505 -11.23 -29.27 -3.53
C PRO A 505 -10.53 -28.36 -2.49
N PRO A 506 -11.26 -27.72 -1.56
CA PRO A 506 -10.68 -26.84 -0.53
C PRO A 506 -9.56 -27.50 0.30
N GLU A 507 -9.68 -28.81 0.59
CA GLU A 507 -8.70 -29.58 1.34
C GLU A 507 -7.35 -29.67 0.62
N PHE A 508 -7.36 -29.70 -0.72
CA PHE A 508 -6.14 -29.73 -1.54
C PHE A 508 -5.32 -28.44 -1.31
N TRP A 509 -6.00 -27.29 -1.39
CA TRP A 509 -5.39 -25.98 -1.20
C TRP A 509 -4.87 -25.81 0.24
N HIS A 510 -5.69 -26.18 1.24
CA HIS A 510 -5.30 -26.11 2.64
C HIS A 510 -4.06 -26.98 2.94
N ALA A 511 -4.03 -28.21 2.42
CA ALA A 511 -2.90 -29.12 2.61
C ALA A 511 -1.63 -28.62 1.90
N ALA A 512 -1.76 -28.06 0.70
CA ALA A 512 -0.63 -27.48 -0.04
C ALA A 512 -0.02 -26.30 0.73
N TRP A 513 -0.86 -25.39 1.23
CA TRP A 513 -0.42 -24.25 2.02
C TRP A 513 0.29 -24.69 3.30
N ARG A 514 -0.32 -25.59 4.10
CA ARG A 514 0.28 -26.10 5.35
C ARG A 514 1.65 -26.77 5.15
N ARG A 515 1.90 -27.39 3.99
CA ARG A 515 3.21 -27.95 3.65
C ARG A 515 4.25 -26.85 3.37
N SER A 516 3.84 -25.76 2.73
CA SER A 516 4.72 -24.65 2.35
C SER A 516 4.99 -23.66 3.49
N SER A 517 4.06 -23.53 4.44
CA SER A 517 4.09 -22.58 5.54
C SER A 517 3.72 -23.31 6.84
N PRO A 518 4.65 -24.04 7.47
CA PRO A 518 4.37 -24.69 8.74
C PRO A 518 4.01 -23.63 9.80
N PRO A 519 3.10 -23.95 10.75
CA PRO A 519 2.71 -23.01 11.78
C PRO A 519 3.95 -22.52 12.56
N PRO A 520 4.01 -21.24 12.94
CA PRO A 520 5.15 -20.71 13.68
C PRO A 520 5.39 -21.53 14.95
N SER A 521 6.63 -21.98 15.15
CA SER A 521 7.05 -22.65 16.37
C SER A 521 6.93 -21.67 17.55
N ALA A 522 6.26 -22.08 18.62
CA ALA A 522 6.14 -21.28 19.84
C ALA A 522 7.49 -20.87 20.47
N ALA A 523 8.59 -21.56 20.10
CA ALA A 523 9.94 -21.28 20.59
C ALA A 523 10.67 -20.14 19.84
N ALA A 524 10.10 -19.60 18.76
CA ALA A 524 10.72 -18.59 17.91
C ALA A 524 10.11 -17.18 18.06
N LEU A 525 9.21 -16.98 19.03
CA LEU A 525 8.48 -15.74 19.20
C LEU A 525 9.07 -14.96 20.38
N ASP A 526 9.38 -13.69 20.15
CA ASP A 526 9.75 -12.74 21.20
C ASP A 526 8.68 -12.73 22.31
N PRO A 527 9.05 -12.46 23.58
CA PRO A 527 8.10 -12.38 24.66
C PRO A 527 6.98 -11.38 24.31
N PRO A 528 5.72 -11.67 24.68
CA PRO A 528 4.61 -10.79 24.38
C PRO A 528 4.89 -9.39 24.98
N PRO A 529 4.57 -8.32 24.24
CA PRO A 529 4.74 -6.97 24.76
C PRO A 529 3.84 -6.73 25.98
N ALA A 530 4.05 -5.61 26.66
CA ALA A 530 3.20 -5.17 27.76
C ALA A 530 1.70 -5.20 27.36
N PRO A 531 0.76 -5.37 28.31
CA PRO A 531 -0.67 -5.32 28.03
C PRO A 531 -1.02 -4.08 27.19
N PRO A 532 -1.93 -4.22 26.22
CA PRO A 532 -2.27 -3.11 25.34
C PRO A 532 -2.79 -1.94 26.19
N PRO A 533 -2.48 -0.69 25.82
CA PRO A 533 -3.06 0.46 26.49
C PRO A 533 -4.59 0.35 26.38
N GLN A 534 -5.28 0.50 27.50
CA GLN A 534 -6.72 0.66 27.48
C GLN A 534 -7.04 1.92 26.68
N THR A 535 -8.05 1.82 25.81
CA THR A 535 -8.56 2.98 25.08
C THR A 535 -9.21 3.97 26.04
N LEU A 536 -9.18 5.26 25.69
CA LEU A 536 -9.60 6.38 26.54
C LEU A 536 -11.11 6.44 26.80
#